data_AF-A0AAW2JGP2-F1
#
_entry.id   AF-A0AAW2JGP2-F1
#
_cell.length_a   1.000
_cell.length_b   1.000
_cell.length_c   1.000
_cell.angle_alpha   90.00
_cell.angle_beta   90.00
_cell.angle_gamma   90.00
#
_symmetry.space_group_name_H-M   'P 1'
#
loop_
_entity.id
_entity.type
_entity.pdbx_description
1 polymer ?
#
loop_
_entity_poly.entity_id
_entity_poly.type
_entity_poly.pdbx_seq_one_letter_code
_entity_poly.pdbx_strand_id
1 'polypeptide(L)'
;MVSPDSVTRQLNDQISLAKAFLVIAKESNNLQFAWELSAQIRNSQILLSNAALRRTPLTTSESETAIRDMALLLFQAQQLHYDSATMIMRLKAKIQGLEEQMNSITEKSSKYGQIAAEEVPKSLYCLGVRLTSEWFKNSNLQRKLKENRQTALKLKDNSLYHFCVFSDNILATSVVVNSTALNSKNPEKVIFHLVTDEVNHAAMRAWFTMNSFAGVTVDVQKIEDFSWLNASYVPVLKQLQDSDTRSYYFSVFPALKKVVFLDDDVVVQKDLSALFSLDLNGNVNGAVETCMETFHRYHKYLKLLSPLIREHFDPDACGWAFGMNVFDLVEWRRRNVTGIYHYWQEKNVDRTLWKLGTLPPGLLTFYGLTEPLTRRGMY
;
A
#
# COMPACT_ATOMS: atom_id res chain seq x y z
N MET A 1 46.19 29.43 0.88
CA MET A 1 45.67 29.08 -0.47
C MET A 1 46.86 28.81 -1.37
N VAL A 2 46.88 27.68 -2.07
CA VAL A 2 47.97 27.35 -3.00
C VAL A 2 47.86 28.26 -4.23
N SER A 3 48.98 28.84 -4.68
CA SER A 3 49.04 29.74 -5.84
C SER A 3 48.34 29.14 -7.07
N PRO A 4 47.61 29.93 -7.89
CA PRO A 4 47.07 29.48 -9.18
C PRO A 4 48.12 28.86 -10.11
N ASP A 5 49.38 29.31 -10.00
CA ASP A 5 50.50 28.85 -10.82
C ASP A 5 51.25 27.65 -10.21
N SER A 6 50.64 26.99 -9.21
CA SER A 6 51.26 25.82 -8.58
C SER A 6 51.13 24.59 -9.46
N VAL A 7 52.27 24.13 -9.96
CA VAL A 7 52.44 22.84 -10.65
C VAL A 7 51.77 21.68 -9.90
N THR A 8 51.90 21.65 -8.57
CA THR A 8 51.27 20.63 -7.71
C THR A 8 49.75 20.65 -7.81
N ARG A 9 49.14 21.85 -7.90
CA ARG A 9 47.70 21.98 -8.09
C ARG A 9 47.28 21.47 -9.47
N GLN A 10 47.99 21.87 -10.52
CA GLN A 10 47.72 21.43 -11.89
C GLN A 10 47.78 19.90 -12.02
N LEU A 11 48.80 19.25 -11.45
CA LEU A 11 48.91 17.79 -11.46
C LEU A 11 47.76 17.12 -10.70
N ASN A 12 47.34 17.66 -9.56
CA ASN A 12 46.19 17.13 -8.82
C ASN A 12 44.87 17.27 -9.60
N ASP A 13 44.68 18.40 -10.30
CA ASP A 13 43.50 18.63 -11.13
C ASP A 13 43.49 17.65 -12.33
N GLN A 14 44.62 17.46 -13.00
CA GLN A 14 44.76 16.48 -14.08
C GLN A 14 44.55 15.02 -13.60
N ILE A 15 45.07 14.65 -12.42
CA ILE A 15 44.83 13.33 -11.81
C ILE A 15 43.33 13.13 -11.55
N SER A 16 42.65 14.17 -11.08
CA SER A 16 41.21 14.09 -10.75
C SER A 16 40.39 13.88 -12.02
N LEU A 17 40.72 14.60 -13.10
CA LEU A 17 40.08 14.41 -14.40
C LEU A 17 40.40 13.03 -15.01
N ALA A 18 41.66 12.58 -14.94
CA ALA A 18 42.07 11.27 -15.43
C ALA A 18 41.35 10.12 -14.71
N LYS A 19 41.11 10.25 -13.39
CA LYS A 19 40.31 9.28 -12.62
C LYS A 19 38.86 9.18 -13.14
N ALA A 20 38.27 10.31 -13.55
CA ALA A 20 36.94 10.30 -14.16
C ALA A 20 36.94 9.55 -15.51
N PHE A 21 37.92 9.83 -16.37
CA PHE A 21 38.06 9.15 -17.67
C PHE A 21 38.41 7.66 -17.54
N LEU A 22 39.13 7.27 -16.49
CA LEU A 22 39.42 5.87 -16.20
C LEU A 22 38.14 5.06 -15.98
N VAL A 23 37.15 5.62 -15.27
CA VAL A 23 35.85 4.95 -15.05
C VAL A 23 35.13 4.78 -16.39
N ILE A 24 35.12 5.82 -17.22
CA ILE A 24 34.47 5.81 -18.54
C ILE A 24 35.12 4.77 -19.46
N ALA A 25 36.46 4.71 -19.49
CA ALA A 25 37.21 3.77 -20.31
C ALA A 25 36.89 2.31 -19.94
N LYS A 26 36.83 1.99 -18.64
CA LYS A 26 36.45 0.65 -18.16
C LYS A 26 35.03 0.26 -18.58
N GLU A 27 34.08 1.18 -18.45
CA GLU A 27 32.68 0.94 -18.82
C GLU A 27 32.47 0.82 -20.33
N SER A 28 33.25 1.57 -21.12
CA SER A 28 33.27 1.45 -22.58
C SER A 28 34.07 0.25 -23.07
N ASN A 29 34.49 -0.65 -22.17
CA ASN A 29 35.32 -1.83 -22.45
C ASN A 29 36.65 -1.50 -23.16
N ASN A 30 37.12 -0.25 -23.06
CA ASN A 30 38.43 0.18 -23.54
C ASN A 30 39.46 -0.05 -22.43
N LEU A 31 39.71 -1.33 -22.16
CA LEU A 31 40.56 -1.77 -21.06
C LEU A 31 42.02 -1.34 -21.24
N GLN A 32 42.48 -1.21 -22.49
CA GLN A 32 43.81 -0.75 -22.82
C GLN A 32 44.02 0.71 -22.37
N PHE A 33 43.13 1.60 -22.79
CA PHE A 33 43.22 3.01 -22.40
C PHE A 33 42.97 3.22 -20.90
N ALA A 34 42.10 2.40 -20.29
CA ALA A 34 41.93 2.37 -18.84
C ALA A 34 43.24 2.01 -18.12
N TRP A 35 44.00 1.05 -18.64
CA TRP A 35 45.28 0.67 -18.06
C TRP A 35 46.31 1.81 -18.18
N GLU A 36 46.40 2.46 -19.34
CA GLU A 36 47.29 3.61 -19.59
C GLU A 36 47.00 4.79 -18.65
N LEU A 37 45.73 5.17 -18.52
CA LEU A 37 45.29 6.19 -17.56
C LEU A 37 45.64 5.79 -16.11
N SER A 38 45.38 4.54 -15.72
CA SER A 38 45.68 4.06 -14.37
C SER A 38 47.17 4.08 -14.06
N ALA A 39 48.02 3.74 -15.04
CA ALA A 39 49.47 3.79 -14.90
C ALA A 39 49.94 5.25 -14.72
N GLN A 40 49.44 6.17 -15.55
CA GLN A 40 49.86 7.58 -15.49
C GLN A 40 49.37 8.30 -14.24
N ILE A 41 48.18 7.97 -13.75
CA ILE A 41 47.68 8.43 -12.44
C ILE A 41 48.63 7.99 -11.32
N ARG A 42 49.02 6.72 -11.31
CA ARG A 42 49.94 6.17 -10.29
C ARG A 42 51.30 6.85 -10.35
N ASN A 43 51.87 7.03 -11.55
CA ASN A 43 53.14 7.71 -11.74
C ASN A 43 53.11 9.14 -11.20
N SER A 44 52.05 9.89 -11.53
CA SER A 44 51.88 11.27 -11.07
C SER A 44 51.68 11.36 -9.55
N GLN A 45 50.94 10.41 -8.95
CA GLN A 45 50.78 10.33 -7.49
C GLN A 45 52.09 9.99 -6.76
N ILE A 46 52.90 9.07 -7.31
CA ILE A 46 54.23 8.75 -6.76
C ILE A 46 55.15 9.97 -6.84
N LEU A 47 55.12 10.71 -7.95
CA LEU A 47 55.90 11.92 -8.12
C LEU A 47 55.56 12.99 -7.07
N LEU A 48 54.26 13.24 -6.86
CA LEU A 48 53.78 14.17 -5.83
C LEU A 48 54.15 13.72 -4.42
N SER A 49 54.03 12.41 -4.13
CA SER A 49 54.42 11.81 -2.85
C SER A 49 55.92 11.98 -2.57
N ASN A 50 56.76 11.70 -3.56
CA ASN A 50 58.21 11.84 -3.44
C ASN A 50 58.65 13.29 -3.20
N ALA A 51 58.02 14.25 -3.89
CA ALA A 51 58.28 15.68 -3.65
C ALA A 51 57.88 16.10 -2.22
N ALA A 52 56.74 15.62 -1.73
CA ALA A 52 56.29 15.88 -0.36
C ALA A 52 57.25 15.29 0.70
N LEU A 53 57.75 14.07 0.48
CA LEU A 53 58.73 13.42 1.36
C LEU A 53 60.08 14.15 1.41
N ARG A 54 60.55 14.63 0.25
CA ARG A 54 61.82 15.37 0.14
C ARG A 54 61.74 16.81 0.68
N ARG A 55 60.53 17.35 0.89
CA ARG A 55 60.27 18.76 1.25
C ARG A 55 60.88 19.77 0.29
N THR A 56 61.20 19.34 -0.93
CA THR A 56 61.70 20.18 -2.02
C THR A 56 60.63 20.28 -3.10
N PRO A 57 60.45 21.46 -3.73
CA PRO A 57 59.57 21.59 -4.89
C PRO A 57 59.95 20.61 -6.01
N LEU A 58 58.97 20.26 -6.84
CA LEU A 58 59.22 19.49 -8.07
C LEU A 58 60.21 20.25 -8.96
N THR A 59 61.14 19.53 -9.58
CA THR A 59 61.98 20.15 -10.61
C THR A 59 61.16 20.44 -11.87
N THR A 60 61.55 21.47 -12.62
CA THR A 60 60.85 21.88 -13.84
C THR A 60 60.71 20.71 -14.83
N SER A 61 61.79 19.95 -15.04
CA SER A 61 61.81 18.79 -15.95
C SER A 61 60.87 17.65 -15.51
N GLU A 62 60.85 17.32 -14.22
CA GLU A 62 59.94 16.31 -13.66
C GLU A 62 58.48 16.73 -13.83
N SER A 63 58.19 18.01 -13.58
CA SER A 63 56.83 18.54 -13.73
C SER A 63 56.35 18.63 -15.17
N GLU A 64 57.20 19.09 -16.09
CA GLU A 64 56.87 19.21 -17.51
C GLU A 64 56.57 17.84 -18.13
N THR A 65 57.37 16.83 -17.80
CA THR A 65 57.17 15.47 -18.29
C THR A 65 55.84 14.90 -17.81
N ALA A 66 55.56 14.96 -16.50
CA ALA A 66 54.32 14.44 -15.94
C ALA A 66 53.07 15.17 -16.45
N ILE A 67 53.14 16.50 -16.58
CA ILE A 67 52.05 17.32 -17.13
C ILE A 67 51.81 16.99 -18.60
N ARG A 68 52.86 16.86 -19.40
CA ARG A 68 52.78 16.54 -20.84
C ARG A 68 52.17 15.16 -21.06
N ASP A 69 52.68 14.14 -20.39
CA ASP A 69 52.22 12.76 -20.54
C ASP A 69 50.75 12.61 -20.12
N MET A 70 50.35 13.26 -19.02
CA MET A 70 48.95 13.27 -18.60
C MET A 70 48.08 14.06 -19.58
N ALA A 71 48.54 15.20 -20.08
CA ALA A 71 47.79 16.00 -21.05
C ALA A 71 47.52 15.24 -22.36
N LEU A 72 48.47 14.42 -22.83
CA LEU A 72 48.28 13.57 -24.01
C LEU A 72 47.13 12.57 -23.81
N LEU A 73 47.09 11.88 -22.67
CA LEU A 73 46.01 10.96 -22.35
C LEU A 73 44.67 11.68 -22.16
N LEU A 74 44.66 12.85 -21.52
CA LEU A 74 43.44 13.66 -21.37
C LEU A 74 42.90 14.13 -22.73
N PHE A 75 43.78 14.51 -23.65
CA PHE A 75 43.39 14.89 -25.01
C PHE A 75 42.85 13.69 -25.80
N GLN A 76 43.50 12.53 -25.70
CA GLN A 76 43.00 11.29 -26.30
C GLN A 76 41.63 10.90 -25.73
N ALA A 77 41.38 11.09 -24.43
CA ALA A 77 40.07 10.87 -23.84
C ALA A 77 39.00 11.80 -24.45
N GLN A 78 39.33 13.07 -24.71
CA GLN A 78 38.42 13.98 -25.42
C GLN A 78 38.12 13.53 -26.84
N GLN A 79 39.11 13.03 -27.58
CA GLN A 79 38.90 12.46 -28.93
C GLN A 79 38.03 11.21 -28.91
N LEU A 80 38.07 10.44 -27.82
CA LEU A 80 37.17 9.31 -27.57
C LEU A 80 35.78 9.75 -27.06
N HIS A 81 35.49 11.05 -27.06
CA HIS A 81 34.26 11.65 -26.53
C HIS A 81 34.01 11.33 -25.05
N TYR A 82 35.07 11.14 -24.27
CA TYR A 82 34.97 11.04 -22.82
C TYR A 82 34.92 12.47 -22.26
N ASP A 83 33.75 13.11 -22.39
CA ASP A 83 33.52 14.48 -21.92
C ASP A 83 32.55 14.53 -20.72
N SER A 84 32.39 15.73 -20.14
CA SER A 84 31.51 15.94 -18.99
C SER A 84 30.04 15.69 -19.31
N ALA A 85 29.61 15.92 -20.55
CA ALA A 85 28.23 15.67 -20.98
C ALA A 85 27.93 14.15 -20.98
N THR A 86 28.86 13.36 -21.49
CA THR A 86 28.81 11.89 -21.48
C THR A 86 28.81 11.36 -20.06
N MET A 87 29.61 11.95 -19.17
CA MET A 87 29.62 11.58 -17.74
C MET A 87 28.28 11.86 -17.06
N ILE A 88 27.69 13.04 -17.30
CA ILE A 88 26.38 13.42 -16.74
C ILE A 88 25.28 12.48 -17.26
N MET A 89 25.26 12.19 -18.57
CA MET A 89 24.26 11.30 -19.16
C MET A 89 24.37 9.87 -18.59
N ARG A 90 25.58 9.34 -18.42
CA ARG A 90 25.78 8.01 -17.82
C ARG A 90 25.42 7.97 -16.35
N LEU A 91 25.79 9.00 -15.58
CA LEU A 91 25.40 9.09 -14.18
C LEU A 91 23.87 9.15 -14.04
N LYS A 92 23.20 9.93 -14.90
CA LYS A 92 21.74 9.99 -14.95
C LYS A 92 21.13 8.62 -15.27
N ALA A 93 21.67 7.89 -16.26
CA ALA A 93 21.20 6.54 -16.59
C ALA A 93 21.39 5.56 -15.42
N LYS A 94 22.50 5.64 -14.68
CA LYS A 94 22.71 4.82 -13.48
C LYS A 94 21.76 5.18 -12.34
N ILE A 95 21.52 6.47 -12.11
CA ILE A 95 20.55 6.92 -11.10
C ILE A 95 19.16 6.36 -11.44
N GLN A 96 18.73 6.50 -12.70
CA GLN A 96 17.46 5.95 -13.17
C GLN A 96 17.38 4.42 -12.98
N GLY A 97 18.43 3.69 -13.36
CA GLY A 97 18.48 2.23 -13.16
C GLY A 97 18.43 1.81 -11.68
N LEU A 98 19.12 2.56 -10.79
CA LEU A 98 19.07 2.33 -9.35
C LEU A 98 17.69 2.67 -8.76
N GLU A 99 17.06 3.74 -9.22
CA GLU A 99 15.69 4.12 -8.82
C GLU A 99 14.67 3.04 -9.24
N GLU A 100 14.77 2.51 -10.47
CA GLU A 100 13.93 1.41 -10.94
C GLU A 100 14.11 0.14 -10.10
N GLN A 101 15.35 -0.24 -9.78
CA GLN A 101 15.64 -1.38 -8.91
C GLN A 101 15.10 -1.16 -7.49
N MET A 102 15.29 0.03 -6.92
CA MET A 102 14.78 0.38 -5.60
C MET A 102 13.25 0.30 -5.55
N ASN A 103 12.57 0.80 -6.59
CA ASN A 103 11.12 0.73 -6.70
C ASN A 103 10.63 -0.73 -6.74
N SER A 104 11.27 -1.58 -7.55
CA SER A 104 10.93 -3.01 -7.63
C SER A 104 11.15 -3.75 -6.30
N ILE A 105 12.25 -3.49 -5.61
CA ILE A 105 12.53 -4.08 -4.30
C ILE A 105 11.50 -3.62 -3.26
N THR A 106 11.16 -2.33 -3.27
CA THR A 106 10.17 -1.75 -2.35
C THR A 106 8.80 -2.38 -2.56
N GLU A 107 8.39 -2.60 -3.81
CA GLU A 107 7.13 -3.28 -4.13
C GLU A 107 7.11 -4.72 -3.62
N LYS A 108 8.16 -5.49 -3.88
CA LYS A 108 8.29 -6.87 -3.36
C LYS A 108 8.26 -6.92 -1.84
N SER A 109 8.99 -6.02 -1.18
CA SER A 109 9.01 -5.93 0.29
C SER A 109 7.62 -5.63 0.85
N SER A 110 6.86 -4.74 0.20
CA SER A 110 5.48 -4.44 0.62
C SER A 110 4.58 -5.66 0.48
N LYS A 111 4.66 -6.38 -0.65
CA LYS A 111 3.86 -7.59 -0.89
C LYS A 111 4.17 -8.69 0.12
N TYR A 112 5.44 -8.95 0.42
CA TYR A 112 5.80 -9.96 1.44
C TYR A 112 5.41 -9.54 2.86
N GLY A 113 5.50 -8.24 3.17
CA GLY A 113 5.01 -7.71 4.44
C GLY A 113 3.51 -7.95 4.61
N GLN A 114 2.72 -7.74 3.55
CA GLN A 114 1.28 -8.00 3.57
C GLN A 114 0.96 -9.49 3.74
N ILE A 115 1.59 -10.36 2.96
CA ILE A 115 1.43 -11.82 3.12
C ILE A 115 1.76 -12.22 4.56
N ALA A 116 2.90 -11.81 5.09
CA ALA A 116 3.29 -12.15 6.46
C ALA A 116 2.31 -11.63 7.54
N ALA A 117 1.61 -10.51 7.28
CA ALA A 117 0.61 -9.96 8.19
C ALA A 117 -0.76 -10.67 8.09
N GLU A 118 -1.11 -11.19 6.91
CA GLU A 118 -2.39 -11.86 6.64
C GLU A 118 -2.32 -13.39 6.80
N GLU A 119 -1.12 -13.98 6.79
CA GLU A 119 -0.92 -15.42 6.93
C GLU A 119 -1.47 -15.96 8.25
N VAL A 120 -2.34 -16.97 8.14
CA VAL A 120 -3.00 -17.60 9.28
C VAL A 120 -2.24 -18.88 9.68
N PRO A 121 -2.07 -19.18 10.99
CA PRO A 121 -1.45 -20.43 11.42
C PRO A 121 -2.12 -21.68 10.80
N LYS A 122 -1.30 -22.68 10.41
CA LYS A 122 -1.78 -23.95 9.82
C LYS A 122 -2.89 -24.64 10.61
N SER A 123 -2.88 -24.52 11.94
CA SER A 123 -3.92 -25.07 12.80
C SER A 123 -5.31 -24.46 12.53
N LEU A 124 -5.39 -23.18 12.17
CA LEU A 124 -6.65 -22.51 11.83
C LEU A 124 -7.13 -22.89 10.43
N TYR A 125 -6.24 -23.14 9.48
CA TYR A 125 -6.62 -23.75 8.20
C TYR A 125 -7.30 -25.11 8.40
N CYS A 126 -6.78 -25.96 9.30
CA CYS A 126 -7.41 -27.24 9.64
C CYS A 126 -8.82 -27.07 10.21
N LEU A 127 -9.07 -26.00 10.98
CA LEU A 127 -10.41 -25.69 11.48
C LEU A 127 -11.38 -25.41 10.33
N GLY A 128 -10.99 -24.59 9.36
CA GLY A 128 -11.79 -24.31 8.16
C GLY A 128 -12.15 -25.59 7.40
N VAL A 129 -11.17 -26.45 7.11
CA VAL A 129 -11.39 -27.74 6.44
C VAL A 129 -12.34 -28.64 7.22
N ARG A 130 -12.17 -28.71 8.55
CA ARG A 130 -13.06 -29.51 9.42
C ARG A 130 -14.49 -28.99 9.40
N LEU A 131 -14.70 -27.68 9.52
CA LEU A 131 -16.02 -27.06 9.47
C LEU A 131 -16.69 -27.26 8.11
N THR A 132 -15.94 -27.14 7.02
CA THR A 132 -16.45 -27.48 5.68
C THR A 132 -16.88 -28.94 5.60
N SER A 133 -16.11 -29.87 6.16
CA SER A 133 -16.51 -31.28 6.25
C SER A 133 -17.81 -31.45 7.04
N GLU A 134 -17.96 -30.78 8.18
CA GLU A 134 -19.19 -30.81 8.99
C GLU A 134 -20.40 -30.23 8.24
N TRP A 135 -20.22 -29.13 7.50
CA TRP A 135 -21.27 -28.50 6.70
C TRP A 135 -21.90 -29.46 5.68
N PHE A 136 -21.07 -30.27 5.02
CA PHE A 136 -21.52 -31.21 3.99
C PHE A 136 -21.97 -32.55 4.57
N LYS A 137 -21.45 -32.97 5.73
CA LYS A 137 -21.86 -34.23 6.38
C LYS A 137 -23.17 -34.11 7.16
N ASN A 138 -23.45 -32.94 7.75
CA ASN A 138 -24.58 -32.77 8.66
C ASN A 138 -25.78 -32.07 8.00
N SER A 139 -26.71 -32.86 7.45
CA SER A 139 -27.93 -32.37 6.81
C SER A 139 -28.82 -31.50 7.72
N ASN A 140 -28.71 -31.63 9.05
CA ASN A 140 -29.47 -30.79 9.98
C ASN A 140 -29.02 -29.32 9.95
N LEU A 141 -27.73 -29.04 9.73
CA LEU A 141 -27.23 -27.67 9.62
C LEU A 141 -27.86 -26.95 8.43
N GLN A 142 -27.90 -27.63 7.28
CA GLN A 142 -28.51 -27.10 6.06
C GLN A 142 -30.02 -26.92 6.20
N ARG A 143 -30.70 -27.83 6.91
CA ARG A 143 -32.13 -27.75 7.18
C ARG A 143 -32.49 -26.58 8.10
N LYS A 144 -31.74 -26.36 9.18
CA LYS A 144 -31.92 -25.25 10.13
C LYS A 144 -31.89 -23.87 9.45
N LEU A 145 -31.10 -23.72 8.39
CA LEU A 145 -31.05 -22.49 7.60
C LEU A 145 -32.23 -22.35 6.63
N LYS A 146 -32.64 -23.44 5.96
CA LYS A 146 -33.77 -23.42 5.01
C LYS A 146 -35.13 -23.15 5.67
N GLU A 147 -35.29 -23.54 6.93
CA GLU A 147 -36.56 -23.41 7.67
C GLU A 147 -36.82 -21.97 8.18
N ASN A 148 -35.84 -21.06 8.11
CA ASN A 148 -35.90 -19.78 8.80
C ASN A 148 -36.43 -18.62 7.92
N ARG A 149 -37.65 -18.74 7.36
CA ARG A 149 -38.30 -17.67 6.57
C ARG A 149 -38.36 -16.33 7.30
N GLN A 150 -38.45 -16.36 8.63
CA GLN A 150 -38.52 -15.18 9.47
C GLN A 150 -37.18 -14.42 9.50
N THR A 151 -36.04 -15.12 9.36
CA THR A 151 -34.73 -14.49 9.19
C THR A 151 -34.69 -13.66 7.91
N ALA A 152 -35.18 -14.19 6.78
CA ALA A 152 -35.15 -13.49 5.50
C ALA A 152 -35.90 -12.13 5.53
N LEU A 153 -36.95 -12.03 6.34
CA LEU A 153 -37.66 -10.77 6.58
C LEU A 153 -36.80 -9.79 7.39
N LYS A 154 -36.16 -10.26 8.47
CA LYS A 154 -35.26 -9.45 9.30
C LYS A 154 -34.09 -8.86 8.51
N LEU A 155 -33.56 -9.58 7.51
CA LEU A 155 -32.41 -9.12 6.71
C LEU A 155 -32.66 -7.82 5.93
N LYS A 156 -33.93 -7.41 5.75
CA LYS A 156 -34.33 -6.21 5.01
C LYS A 156 -35.02 -5.16 5.88
N ASP A 157 -35.16 -5.42 7.18
CA ASP A 157 -35.93 -4.59 8.09
C ASP A 157 -35.08 -3.45 8.67
N ASN A 158 -35.31 -2.24 8.15
CA ASN A 158 -34.59 -1.04 8.56
C ASN A 158 -34.85 -0.60 10.02
N SER A 159 -35.75 -1.25 10.75
CA SER A 159 -35.94 -1.01 12.19
C SER A 159 -34.93 -1.79 13.07
N LEU A 160 -34.13 -2.66 12.46
CA LEU A 160 -33.11 -3.49 13.12
C LEU A 160 -31.70 -2.92 12.93
N TYR A 161 -30.77 -3.38 13.77
CA TYR A 161 -29.39 -2.93 13.78
C TYR A 161 -28.53 -3.83 12.89
N HIS A 162 -28.29 -3.37 11.66
CA HIS A 162 -27.53 -4.11 10.66
C HIS A 162 -26.04 -3.80 10.71
N PHE A 163 -25.26 -4.80 11.08
CA PHE A 163 -23.82 -4.80 11.06
C PHE A 163 -23.29 -5.59 9.87
N CYS A 164 -22.17 -5.18 9.31
CA CYS A 164 -21.51 -5.87 8.21
C CYS A 164 -20.06 -6.14 8.56
N VAL A 165 -19.61 -7.37 8.31
CA VAL A 165 -18.21 -7.80 8.48
C VAL A 165 -17.81 -8.57 7.23
N PHE A 166 -16.62 -8.28 6.72
CA PHE A 166 -16.11 -8.89 5.50
C PHE A 166 -14.76 -9.51 5.80
N SER A 167 -14.72 -10.84 5.80
CA SER A 167 -13.56 -11.58 6.29
C SER A 167 -13.65 -13.04 5.87
N ASP A 168 -12.50 -13.65 5.63
CA ASP A 168 -12.30 -15.09 5.52
C ASP A 168 -11.92 -15.75 6.86
N ASN A 169 -11.66 -14.94 7.89
CA ASN A 169 -11.24 -15.39 9.22
C ASN A 169 -12.45 -15.67 10.13
N ILE A 170 -12.79 -16.96 10.21
CA ILE A 170 -13.92 -17.48 10.99
C ILE A 170 -13.83 -17.10 12.49
N LEU A 171 -12.63 -17.16 13.07
CA LEU A 171 -12.46 -16.91 14.51
C LEU A 171 -12.53 -15.42 14.83
N ALA A 172 -11.83 -14.58 14.05
CA ALA A 172 -11.87 -13.13 14.21
C ALA A 172 -13.31 -12.61 14.08
N THR A 173 -14.00 -13.03 13.02
CA THR A 173 -15.42 -12.72 12.81
C THR A 173 -16.31 -13.20 13.96
N SER A 174 -16.05 -14.40 14.51
CA SER A 174 -16.79 -14.92 15.67
C SER A 174 -16.58 -14.07 16.92
N VAL A 175 -15.39 -13.49 17.11
CA VAL A 175 -15.11 -12.58 18.24
C VAL A 175 -15.86 -11.27 18.08
N VAL A 176 -15.89 -10.68 16.87
CA VAL A 176 -16.67 -9.46 16.58
C VAL A 176 -18.15 -9.68 16.89
N VAL A 177 -18.74 -10.76 16.36
CA VAL A 177 -20.16 -11.09 16.56
C VAL A 177 -20.45 -11.34 18.04
N ASN A 178 -19.62 -12.13 18.72
CA ASN A 178 -19.84 -12.48 20.13
C ASN A 178 -19.68 -11.28 21.06
N SER A 179 -18.64 -10.47 20.86
CA SER A 179 -18.41 -9.25 21.65
C SER A 179 -19.54 -8.22 21.44
N THR A 180 -20.05 -8.09 20.22
CA THR A 180 -21.21 -7.24 19.92
C THR A 180 -22.47 -7.78 20.58
N ALA A 181 -22.71 -9.09 20.52
CA ALA A 181 -23.86 -9.74 21.14
C ALA A 181 -23.88 -9.55 22.66
N LEU A 182 -22.74 -9.76 23.32
CA LEU A 182 -22.62 -9.67 24.78
C LEU A 182 -22.78 -8.24 25.31
N ASN A 183 -22.39 -7.24 24.52
CA ASN A 183 -22.47 -5.84 24.91
C ASN A 183 -23.72 -5.11 24.38
N SER A 184 -24.59 -5.80 23.63
CA SER A 184 -25.84 -5.25 23.12
C SER A 184 -26.93 -5.27 24.18
N LYS A 185 -27.68 -4.18 24.29
CA LYS A 185 -28.87 -4.11 25.16
C LYS A 185 -30.05 -4.93 24.62
N ASN A 186 -30.12 -5.11 23.31
CA ASN A 186 -31.20 -5.84 22.62
C ASN A 186 -30.60 -6.74 21.53
N PRO A 187 -29.91 -7.84 21.89
CA PRO A 187 -29.23 -8.72 20.92
C PRO A 187 -30.15 -9.27 19.83
N GLU A 188 -31.44 -9.47 20.09
CA GLU A 188 -32.44 -9.99 19.16
C GLU A 188 -32.78 -9.03 18.00
N LYS A 189 -32.41 -7.76 18.15
CA LYS A 189 -32.50 -6.71 17.11
C LYS A 189 -31.22 -6.55 16.30
N VAL A 190 -30.14 -7.25 16.66
CA VAL A 190 -28.85 -7.18 15.97
C VAL A 190 -28.81 -8.20 14.85
N ILE A 191 -28.48 -7.73 13.66
CA ILE A 191 -28.34 -8.52 12.44
C ILE A 191 -26.92 -8.36 11.93
N PHE A 192 -26.18 -9.46 11.79
CA PHE A 192 -24.90 -9.48 11.12
C PHE A 192 -25.05 -10.00 9.71
N HIS A 193 -24.52 -9.25 8.76
CA HIS A 193 -24.26 -9.69 7.39
C HIS A 193 -22.76 -9.97 7.26
N LEU A 194 -22.41 -11.24 7.31
CA LEU A 194 -21.04 -11.71 7.14
C LEU A 194 -20.83 -12.04 5.68
N VAL A 195 -19.80 -11.47 5.08
CA VAL A 195 -19.47 -11.72 3.68
C VAL A 195 -18.07 -12.30 3.61
N THR A 196 -17.96 -13.44 2.95
CA THR A 196 -16.72 -14.21 2.81
C THR A 196 -16.55 -14.66 1.37
N ASP A 197 -15.37 -15.14 1.01
CA ASP A 197 -15.11 -15.80 -0.26
C ASP A 197 -15.81 -17.17 -0.38
N GLU A 198 -15.84 -17.70 -1.61
CA GLU A 198 -16.43 -19.00 -1.90
C GLU A 198 -15.76 -20.15 -1.11
N VAL A 199 -14.46 -20.05 -0.87
CA VAL A 199 -13.65 -21.08 -0.21
C VAL A 199 -14.05 -21.25 1.26
N ASN A 200 -14.23 -20.15 1.99
CA ASN A 200 -14.50 -20.15 3.42
C ASN A 200 -16.00 -20.15 3.75
N HIS A 201 -16.86 -19.87 2.77
CA HIS A 201 -18.30 -19.79 2.95
C HIS A 201 -18.93 -21.01 3.63
N ALA A 202 -18.60 -22.24 3.21
CA ALA A 202 -19.15 -23.45 3.83
C ALA A 202 -18.75 -23.58 5.31
N ALA A 203 -17.48 -23.31 5.61
CA ALA A 203 -16.95 -23.35 6.97
C ALA A 203 -17.59 -22.29 7.87
N MET A 204 -17.71 -21.05 7.38
CA MET A 204 -18.33 -19.96 8.12
C MET A 204 -19.83 -20.24 8.36
N ARG A 205 -20.56 -20.77 7.38
CA ARG A 205 -21.95 -21.21 7.56
C ARG A 205 -22.09 -22.30 8.63
N ALA A 206 -21.21 -23.30 8.63
CA ALA A 206 -21.20 -24.31 9.69
C ALA A 206 -20.99 -23.68 11.06
N TRP A 207 -19.94 -22.86 11.23
CA TRP A 207 -19.62 -22.22 12.51
C TRP A 207 -20.80 -21.43 13.08
N PHE A 208 -21.38 -20.52 12.29
CA PHE A 208 -22.46 -19.66 12.76
C PHE A 208 -23.82 -20.36 12.89
N THR A 209 -23.98 -21.56 12.30
CA THR A 209 -25.17 -22.40 12.49
C THR A 209 -25.07 -23.27 13.76
N MET A 210 -23.86 -23.73 14.07
CA MET A 210 -23.54 -24.59 15.21
C MET A 210 -23.48 -23.82 16.53
N ASN A 211 -23.09 -22.54 16.49
CA ASN A 211 -22.96 -21.69 17.66
C ASN A 211 -24.18 -20.77 17.83
N SER A 212 -24.39 -20.27 19.05
CA SER A 212 -25.44 -19.30 19.39
C SER A 212 -24.81 -18.02 19.90
N PHE A 213 -25.35 -16.87 19.50
CA PHE A 213 -24.81 -15.54 19.81
C PHE A 213 -25.85 -14.69 20.52
N ALA A 214 -26.35 -15.16 21.66
CA ALA A 214 -27.31 -14.44 22.52
C ALA A 214 -28.59 -13.93 21.82
N GLY A 215 -29.01 -14.54 20.69
CA GLY A 215 -30.20 -14.12 19.93
C GLY A 215 -29.91 -13.23 18.72
N VAL A 216 -28.65 -12.84 18.49
CA VAL A 216 -28.20 -12.18 17.27
C VAL A 216 -28.51 -13.04 16.05
N THR A 217 -29.01 -12.41 14.99
CA THR A 217 -29.23 -13.07 13.70
C THR A 217 -28.01 -12.89 12.82
N VAL A 218 -27.47 -13.98 12.29
CA VAL A 218 -26.29 -13.96 11.41
C VAL A 218 -26.67 -14.52 10.05
N ASP A 219 -26.37 -13.75 9.00
CA ASP A 219 -26.46 -14.18 7.61
C ASP A 219 -25.06 -14.22 7.00
N VAL A 220 -24.76 -15.31 6.29
CA VAL A 220 -23.43 -15.54 5.69
C VAL A 220 -23.60 -15.61 4.19
N GLN A 221 -22.96 -14.67 3.49
CA GLN A 221 -23.07 -14.45 2.06
C GLN A 221 -21.72 -14.65 1.36
N LYS A 222 -21.76 -14.99 0.08
CA LYS A 222 -20.57 -15.10 -0.78
C LYS A 222 -20.34 -13.81 -1.53
N ILE A 223 -19.10 -13.35 -1.56
CA ILE A 223 -18.72 -12.18 -2.35
C ILE A 223 -18.99 -12.40 -3.85
N GLU A 224 -18.85 -13.62 -4.34
CA GLU A 224 -19.02 -13.98 -5.75
C GLU A 224 -20.48 -13.91 -6.23
N ASP A 225 -21.45 -13.99 -5.31
CA ASP A 225 -22.88 -13.90 -5.65
C ASP A 225 -23.31 -12.46 -5.99
N PHE A 226 -22.45 -11.47 -5.74
CA PHE A 226 -22.69 -10.09 -6.11
C PHE A 226 -22.28 -9.82 -7.56
N SER A 227 -23.25 -9.89 -8.48
CA SER A 227 -23.01 -9.77 -9.93
C SER A 227 -22.32 -8.47 -10.39
N TRP A 228 -22.41 -7.39 -9.61
CA TRP A 228 -21.69 -6.14 -9.88
C TRP A 228 -20.17 -6.24 -9.61
N LEU A 229 -19.70 -7.25 -8.87
CA LEU A 229 -18.26 -7.59 -8.76
C LEU A 229 -17.76 -8.32 -9.99
N ASN A 230 -18.63 -9.06 -10.67
CA ASN A 230 -18.22 -10.11 -11.60
C ASN A 230 -18.11 -9.62 -13.06
N ALA A 231 -19.05 -8.80 -13.54
CA ALA A 231 -19.29 -8.74 -14.98
C ALA A 231 -18.61 -7.61 -15.78
N SER A 232 -17.97 -6.61 -15.16
CA SER A 232 -17.51 -5.41 -15.93
C SER A 232 -16.01 -5.08 -15.86
N TYR A 233 -15.23 -5.64 -14.92
CA TYR A 233 -13.84 -5.17 -14.67
C TYR A 233 -12.83 -6.31 -14.39
N VAL A 234 -12.97 -7.41 -15.11
CA VAL A 234 -12.12 -8.62 -15.01
C VAL A 234 -10.60 -8.37 -15.20
N PRO A 235 -10.11 -7.37 -15.96
CA PRO A 235 -8.65 -7.14 -16.08
C PRO A 235 -8.02 -6.55 -14.81
N VAL A 236 -8.69 -5.60 -14.15
CA VAL A 236 -8.19 -4.91 -12.95
C VAL A 236 -8.30 -5.81 -11.72
N LEU A 237 -9.41 -6.55 -11.59
CA LEU A 237 -9.59 -7.51 -10.49
C LEU A 237 -8.63 -8.70 -10.60
N LYS A 238 -8.25 -9.15 -11.81
CA LYS A 238 -7.20 -10.17 -11.99
C LYS A 238 -5.81 -9.68 -11.55
N GLN A 239 -5.53 -8.37 -11.64
CA GLN A 239 -4.30 -7.78 -11.12
C GLN A 239 -4.34 -7.53 -9.60
N LEU A 240 -5.54 -7.43 -9.03
CA LEU A 240 -5.81 -7.24 -7.60
C LEU A 240 -6.14 -8.56 -6.87
N GLN A 241 -5.88 -9.72 -7.48
CA GLN A 241 -6.00 -11.04 -6.83
C GLN A 241 -5.03 -11.25 -5.64
N ASP A 242 -4.18 -10.26 -5.35
CA ASP A 242 -3.52 -10.09 -4.06
C ASP A 242 -4.38 -9.12 -3.21
N SER A 243 -5.10 -9.68 -2.24
CA SER A 243 -5.47 -9.11 -0.93
C SER A 243 -6.25 -7.77 -0.81
N ASP A 244 -6.50 -7.01 -1.87
CA ASP A 244 -7.15 -5.68 -1.81
C ASP A 244 -8.67 -5.70 -2.14
N THR A 245 -9.37 -6.78 -1.82
CA THR A 245 -10.84 -6.89 -2.01
C THR A 245 -11.66 -6.21 -0.90
N ARG A 246 -11.01 -5.64 0.14
CA ARG A 246 -11.66 -5.11 1.35
C ARG A 246 -12.22 -3.68 1.26
N SER A 247 -12.59 -3.18 0.08
CA SER A 247 -13.11 -1.81 -0.06
C SER A 247 -14.40 -1.66 -0.87
N TYR A 248 -15.24 -2.69 -0.90
CA TYR A 248 -16.53 -2.58 -1.56
C TYR A 248 -17.63 -3.18 -0.72
N TYR A 249 -18.50 -2.35 -0.12
CA TYR A 249 -19.44 -2.90 0.86
C TYR A 249 -20.93 -2.56 0.68
N PHE A 250 -21.37 -1.64 -0.17
CA PHE A 250 -22.72 -1.06 0.04
C PHE A 250 -23.72 -1.03 -1.11
N SER A 251 -23.38 -1.59 -2.27
CA SER A 251 -24.38 -2.05 -3.25
C SER A 251 -25.04 -3.39 -2.85
N VAL A 252 -24.50 -4.05 -1.81
CA VAL A 252 -24.90 -5.37 -1.32
C VAL A 252 -26.32 -5.39 -0.74
N PHE A 253 -26.73 -4.30 -0.09
CA PHE A 253 -27.98 -4.23 0.66
C PHE A 253 -28.95 -3.19 0.06
N PRO A 254 -29.57 -3.47 -1.10
CA PRO A 254 -30.42 -2.49 -1.79
C PRO A 254 -31.63 -2.06 -0.96
N ALA A 255 -32.10 -2.91 -0.05
CA ALA A 255 -33.26 -2.63 0.81
C ALA A 255 -32.90 -1.83 2.08
N LEU A 256 -31.61 -1.78 2.47
CA LEU A 256 -31.18 -1.12 3.69
C LEU A 256 -30.85 0.35 3.45
N LYS A 257 -31.07 1.15 4.48
CA LYS A 257 -30.81 2.59 4.51
C LYS A 257 -29.52 2.93 5.24
N LYS A 258 -29.18 2.19 6.31
CA LYS A 258 -27.99 2.43 7.12
C LYS A 258 -27.44 1.11 7.63
N VAL A 259 -26.11 1.02 7.70
CA VAL A 259 -25.39 -0.13 8.24
C VAL A 259 -24.15 0.32 9.00
N VAL A 260 -23.71 -0.49 9.95
CA VAL A 260 -22.43 -0.29 10.64
C VAL A 260 -21.45 -1.36 10.17
N PHE A 261 -20.37 -0.93 9.54
CA PHE A 261 -19.25 -1.79 9.22
C PHE A 261 -18.35 -1.96 10.43
N LEU A 262 -17.93 -3.20 10.67
CA LEU A 262 -16.92 -3.57 11.64
C LEU A 262 -15.87 -4.43 10.94
N ASP A 263 -14.60 -4.08 11.13
CA ASP A 263 -13.50 -4.92 10.68
C ASP A 263 -13.39 -6.18 11.56
N ASP A 264 -12.75 -7.22 11.04
CA ASP A 264 -12.67 -8.52 11.74
C ASP A 264 -11.72 -8.52 12.94
N ASP A 265 -10.84 -7.52 13.03
CA ASP A 265 -9.89 -7.29 14.13
C ASP A 265 -10.45 -6.40 15.26
N VAL A 266 -11.76 -6.14 15.28
CA VAL A 266 -12.43 -5.32 16.28
C VAL A 266 -13.01 -6.14 17.44
N VAL A 267 -12.94 -5.59 18.65
CA VAL A 267 -13.68 -6.10 19.82
C VAL A 267 -14.63 -5.02 20.34
N VAL A 268 -15.92 -5.32 20.35
CA VAL A 268 -16.95 -4.38 20.81
C VAL A 268 -17.07 -4.46 22.32
N GLN A 269 -16.91 -3.32 23.01
CA GLN A 269 -16.97 -3.24 24.48
C GLN A 269 -18.23 -2.51 25.01
N LYS A 270 -19.06 -1.95 24.11
CA LYS A 270 -20.26 -1.19 24.47
C LYS A 270 -21.35 -1.38 23.45
N ASP A 271 -22.58 -1.12 23.86
CA ASP A 271 -23.74 -1.11 22.97
C ASP A 271 -23.57 -0.08 21.85
N LEU A 272 -23.66 -0.54 20.60
CA LEU A 272 -23.47 0.27 19.40
C LEU A 272 -24.79 0.78 18.79
N SER A 273 -25.94 0.55 19.43
CA SER A 273 -27.25 0.90 18.85
C SER A 273 -27.40 2.40 18.58
N ALA A 274 -26.74 3.24 19.38
CA ALA A 274 -26.73 4.68 19.21
C ALA A 274 -26.16 5.13 17.84
N LEU A 275 -25.26 4.34 17.24
CA LEU A 275 -24.66 4.66 15.94
C LEU A 275 -25.70 4.75 14.81
N PHE A 276 -26.79 3.96 14.89
CA PHE A 276 -27.83 3.95 13.88
C PHE A 276 -28.68 5.23 13.90
N SER A 277 -28.70 5.95 15.03
CA SER A 277 -29.41 7.22 15.19
C SER A 277 -28.54 8.45 14.94
N LEU A 278 -27.26 8.27 14.59
CA LEU A 278 -26.38 9.39 14.27
C LEU A 278 -26.86 10.11 13.01
N ASP A 279 -26.86 11.45 13.08
CA ASP A 279 -26.96 12.31 11.92
C ASP A 279 -25.58 12.43 11.28
N LEU A 280 -25.49 12.10 9.98
CA LEU A 280 -24.25 12.23 9.22
C LEU A 280 -24.19 13.57 8.47
N ASN A 281 -25.11 14.51 8.72
CA ASN A 281 -25.13 15.85 8.10
C ASN A 281 -25.12 15.80 6.56
N GLY A 282 -25.74 14.78 5.97
CA GLY A 282 -25.75 14.56 4.52
C GLY A 282 -24.47 13.93 3.94
N ASN A 283 -23.53 13.51 4.79
CA ASN A 283 -22.37 12.69 4.43
C ASN A 283 -22.75 11.22 4.24
N VAL A 284 -21.91 10.49 3.50
CA VAL A 284 -22.15 9.08 3.17
C VAL A 284 -21.63 8.16 4.26
N ASN A 285 -20.47 8.47 4.85
CA ASN A 285 -19.88 7.67 5.92
C ASN A 285 -19.65 8.50 7.18
N GLY A 286 -19.85 7.89 8.34
CA GLY A 286 -19.36 8.37 9.63
C GLY A 286 -18.17 7.52 10.05
N ALA A 287 -17.01 8.14 10.25
CA ALA A 287 -15.77 7.44 10.57
C ALA A 287 -14.98 8.15 11.68
N VAL A 288 -14.16 7.40 12.40
CA VAL A 288 -13.24 7.98 13.38
C VAL A 288 -12.01 8.49 12.66
N GLU A 289 -11.75 9.79 12.81
CA GLU A 289 -10.52 10.40 12.34
C GLU A 289 -9.32 9.84 13.10
N THR A 290 -8.36 9.30 12.35
CA THR A 290 -7.13 8.68 12.88
C THR A 290 -5.94 9.63 12.79
N CYS A 291 -6.11 10.83 12.22
CA CYS A 291 -5.03 11.79 12.18
C CYS A 291 -4.67 12.29 13.60
N MET A 292 -3.41 12.13 13.95
CA MET A 292 -2.76 12.80 15.09
C MET A 292 -1.63 13.67 14.55
N GLU A 293 -0.87 14.34 15.40
CA GLU A 293 0.17 15.33 15.01
C GLU A 293 1.00 14.89 13.79
N THR A 294 1.41 13.62 13.72
CA THR A 294 2.25 13.09 12.63
C THR A 294 1.67 11.88 11.89
N PHE A 295 0.46 11.40 12.19
CA PHE A 295 -0.05 10.12 11.66
C PHE A 295 -1.31 10.30 10.80
N HIS A 296 -1.52 9.38 9.84
CA HIS A 296 -2.73 9.24 9.01
C HIS A 296 -3.19 10.46 8.21
N ARG A 297 -2.28 11.29 7.67
CA ARG A 297 -2.62 12.32 6.67
C ARG A 297 -2.52 11.78 5.25
N TYR A 298 -3.24 12.40 4.31
CA TYR A 298 -3.34 11.95 2.92
C TYR A 298 -1.99 11.82 2.22
N HIS A 299 -1.05 12.73 2.49
CA HIS A 299 0.31 12.69 1.92
C HIS A 299 1.10 11.41 2.25
N LYS A 300 0.71 10.65 3.30
CA LYS A 300 1.34 9.37 3.63
C LYS A 300 0.84 8.21 2.77
N TYR A 301 -0.37 8.31 2.25
CA TYR A 301 -1.03 7.25 1.49
C TYR A 301 -0.98 7.49 -0.02
N LEU A 302 -0.91 8.75 -0.43
CA LEU A 302 -1.02 9.16 -1.82
C LEU A 302 0.32 9.68 -2.37
N LYS A 303 0.59 9.39 -3.64
CA LYS A 303 1.75 9.89 -4.38
C LYS A 303 1.48 11.33 -4.85
N LEU A 304 1.79 12.30 -3.99
CA LEU A 304 1.58 13.73 -4.26
C LEU A 304 2.33 14.29 -5.46
N LEU A 305 3.31 13.58 -6.02
CA LEU A 305 3.95 13.99 -7.27
C LEU A 305 2.96 13.95 -8.46
N SER A 306 1.91 13.12 -8.38
CA SER A 306 0.85 13.06 -9.39
C SER A 306 0.05 14.37 -9.42
N PRO A 307 -0.04 15.05 -10.58
CA PRO A 307 -0.90 16.24 -10.74
C PRO A 307 -2.36 15.94 -10.41
N LEU A 308 -2.85 14.76 -10.78
CA LEU A 308 -4.23 14.34 -10.55
C LEU A 308 -4.59 14.34 -9.05
N ILE A 309 -3.67 13.87 -8.20
CA ILE A 309 -3.87 13.87 -6.75
C ILE A 309 -3.83 15.31 -6.20
N ARG A 310 -2.85 16.12 -6.62
CA ARG A 310 -2.69 17.50 -6.12
C ARG A 310 -3.86 18.42 -6.46
N GLU A 311 -4.50 18.20 -7.60
CA GLU A 311 -5.64 19.00 -8.04
C GLU A 311 -6.95 18.66 -7.30
N HIS A 312 -7.08 17.43 -6.79
CA HIS A 312 -8.33 16.93 -6.20
C HIS A 312 -8.31 16.83 -4.68
N PHE A 313 -7.13 16.73 -4.05
CA PHE A 313 -7.01 16.42 -2.61
C PHE A 313 -6.07 17.37 -1.90
N ASP A 314 -6.47 17.79 -0.71
CA ASP A 314 -5.58 18.47 0.23
C ASP A 314 -4.60 17.43 0.83
N PRO A 315 -3.27 17.59 0.64
CA PRO A 315 -2.28 16.67 1.21
C PRO A 315 -2.31 16.59 2.74
N ASP A 316 -2.82 17.63 3.39
CA ASP A 316 -2.93 17.73 4.85
C ASP A 316 -4.30 17.31 5.38
N ALA A 317 -5.22 16.88 4.51
CA ALA A 317 -6.49 16.32 4.93
C ALA A 317 -6.32 15.17 5.94
N CYS A 318 -7.22 15.14 6.93
CA CYS A 318 -7.24 14.12 7.96
C CYS A 318 -7.74 12.79 7.37
N GLY A 319 -6.98 11.71 7.57
CA GLY A 319 -7.45 10.36 7.29
C GLY A 319 -8.30 9.78 8.42
N TRP A 320 -9.08 8.78 8.06
CA TRP A 320 -9.83 7.89 8.96
C TRP A 320 -9.45 6.44 8.66
N ALA A 321 -10.01 5.47 9.37
CA ALA A 321 -9.72 4.04 9.14
C ALA A 321 -11.00 3.20 9.07
N PHE A 322 -10.92 2.06 8.37
CA PHE A 322 -12.06 1.17 8.14
C PHE A 322 -12.56 0.45 9.40
N GLY A 323 -11.78 0.38 10.49
CA GLY A 323 -12.09 -0.38 11.71
C GLY A 323 -13.57 -0.38 12.13
N MET A 324 -14.18 0.80 12.29
CA MET A 324 -15.63 0.94 12.49
C MET A 324 -16.14 2.15 11.72
N ASN A 325 -17.18 1.93 10.91
CA ASN A 325 -17.76 2.98 10.06
C ASN A 325 -19.28 2.85 10.01
N VAL A 326 -19.98 3.98 10.00
CA VAL A 326 -21.43 4.04 9.78
C VAL A 326 -21.65 4.47 8.34
N PHE A 327 -22.44 3.75 7.56
CA PHE A 327 -22.71 4.09 6.17
C PHE A 327 -24.18 4.38 5.95
N ASP A 328 -24.48 5.55 5.39
CA ASP A 328 -25.79 5.86 4.82
C ASP A 328 -25.86 5.36 3.38
N LEU A 329 -26.63 4.28 3.20
CA LEU A 329 -26.80 3.59 1.93
C LEU A 329 -27.70 4.38 0.97
N VAL A 330 -28.55 5.28 1.47
CA VAL A 330 -29.37 6.15 0.63
C VAL A 330 -28.47 7.20 -0.02
N GLU A 331 -27.67 7.89 0.78
CA GLU A 331 -26.70 8.87 0.27
C GLU A 331 -25.62 8.22 -0.59
N TRP A 332 -25.15 7.02 -0.23
CA TRP A 332 -24.24 6.22 -1.06
C TRP A 332 -24.74 6.07 -2.50
N ARG A 333 -25.99 5.63 -2.64
CA ARG A 333 -26.63 5.43 -3.95
C ARG A 333 -26.85 6.76 -4.66
N ARG A 334 -27.35 7.78 -3.94
CA ARG A 334 -27.62 9.12 -4.50
C ARG A 334 -26.36 9.79 -5.06
N ARG A 335 -25.21 9.61 -4.40
CA ARG A 335 -23.91 10.16 -4.79
C ARG A 335 -23.12 9.26 -5.75
N ASN A 336 -23.64 8.08 -6.09
CA ASN A 336 -22.95 7.07 -6.89
C ASN A 336 -21.52 6.77 -6.37
N VAL A 337 -21.38 6.57 -5.06
CA VAL A 337 -20.07 6.35 -4.41
C VAL A 337 -19.35 5.14 -4.99
N THR A 338 -20.09 4.09 -5.34
CA THR A 338 -19.57 2.94 -6.09
C THR A 338 -18.86 3.36 -7.38
N GLY A 339 -19.43 4.28 -8.16
CA GLY A 339 -18.82 4.77 -9.40
C GLY A 339 -17.55 5.60 -9.14
N ILE A 340 -17.54 6.41 -8.07
CA ILE A 340 -16.35 7.20 -7.67
C ILE A 340 -15.19 6.27 -7.31
N TYR A 341 -15.48 5.21 -6.57
CA TYR A 341 -14.48 4.19 -6.22
C TYR A 341 -13.86 3.54 -7.45
N HIS A 342 -14.70 3.08 -8.39
CA HIS A 342 -14.24 2.46 -9.64
C HIS A 342 -13.36 3.41 -10.46
N TYR A 343 -13.77 4.68 -10.57
CA TYR A 343 -12.97 5.70 -11.23
C TYR A 343 -11.54 5.78 -10.66
N TRP A 344 -11.39 5.83 -9.33
CA TRP A 344 -10.05 5.91 -8.72
C TRP A 344 -9.23 4.64 -8.93
N GLN A 345 -9.86 3.46 -8.81
CA GLN A 345 -9.19 2.18 -9.06
C GLN A 345 -8.66 2.10 -10.50
N GLU A 346 -9.45 2.52 -11.47
CA GLU A 346 -9.05 2.57 -12.89
C GLU A 346 -7.90 3.54 -13.13
N LYS A 347 -7.89 4.67 -12.43
CA LYS A 347 -6.80 5.65 -12.53
C LYS A 347 -5.50 5.20 -11.87
N ASN A 348 -5.52 4.17 -11.03
CA ASN A 348 -4.34 3.64 -10.35
C ASN A 348 -3.91 2.24 -10.84
N VAL A 349 -4.35 1.82 -12.04
CA VAL A 349 -3.95 0.52 -12.62
C VAL A 349 -2.42 0.38 -12.75
N ASP A 350 -1.74 1.49 -13.05
CA ASP A 350 -0.27 1.57 -13.14
C ASP A 350 0.42 1.86 -11.79
N ARG A 351 -0.34 1.89 -10.69
CA ARG A 351 0.11 2.18 -9.32
C ARG A 351 0.78 3.54 -9.18
N THR A 352 0.44 4.52 -10.01
CA THR A 352 1.07 5.85 -9.98
C THR A 352 0.45 6.81 -8.95
N LEU A 353 -0.74 6.52 -8.43
CA LEU A 353 -1.47 7.35 -7.47
C LEU A 353 -1.28 6.90 -6.01
N TRP A 354 -1.23 5.60 -5.75
CA TRP A 354 -0.83 5.00 -4.45
C TRP A 354 -0.21 3.62 -4.67
N LYS A 355 0.41 3.05 -3.62
CA LYS A 355 1.13 1.79 -3.73
C LYS A 355 0.21 0.56 -3.65
N LEU A 356 -0.31 0.28 -2.46
CA LEU A 356 -1.09 -0.92 -2.11
C LEU A 356 -2.00 -0.59 -0.93
N GLY A 357 -2.99 -1.46 -0.69
CA GLY A 357 -3.88 -1.37 0.45
C GLY A 357 -5.25 -0.78 0.09
N THR A 358 -6.21 -1.07 0.95
CA THR A 358 -7.61 -0.67 0.79
C THR A 358 -7.92 0.72 1.34
N LEU A 359 -7.11 1.20 2.28
CA LEU A 359 -7.30 2.54 2.86
C LEU A 359 -7.19 3.68 1.84
N PRO A 360 -6.15 3.77 0.98
CA PRO A 360 -6.03 4.85 0.01
C PRO A 360 -7.23 5.02 -0.92
N PRO A 361 -7.76 3.99 -1.62
CA PRO A 361 -8.93 4.17 -2.47
C PRO A 361 -10.19 4.51 -1.66
N GLY A 362 -10.30 4.05 -0.41
CA GLY A 362 -11.32 4.52 0.53
C GLY A 362 -11.25 6.02 0.78
N LEU A 363 -10.09 6.52 1.20
CA LEU A 363 -9.88 7.95 1.45
C LEU A 363 -10.24 8.82 0.23
N LEU A 364 -9.81 8.43 -0.97
CA LEU A 364 -10.14 9.13 -2.22
C LEU A 364 -11.64 9.14 -2.52
N THR A 365 -12.32 8.03 -2.23
CA THR A 365 -13.74 7.83 -2.54
C THR A 365 -14.65 8.66 -1.63
N PHE A 366 -14.31 8.76 -0.34
CA PHE A 366 -15.12 9.49 0.63
C PHE A 366 -14.60 10.90 0.94
N TYR A 367 -13.66 11.41 0.16
CA TYR A 367 -13.15 12.75 0.36
C TYR A 367 -14.27 13.79 0.27
N GLY A 368 -14.49 14.55 1.35
CA GLY A 368 -15.61 15.49 1.48
C GLY A 368 -17.00 14.84 1.64
N LEU A 369 -17.05 13.53 1.90
CA LEU A 369 -18.28 12.76 2.13
C LEU A 369 -18.27 12.02 3.48
N THR A 370 -17.34 12.36 4.39
CA THR A 370 -17.16 11.74 5.71
C THR A 370 -17.54 12.69 6.84
N GLU A 371 -18.42 12.23 7.73
CA GLU A 371 -18.70 12.85 9.02
C GLU A 371 -17.71 12.32 10.08
N PRO A 372 -16.94 13.20 10.75
CA PRO A 372 -16.01 12.79 11.79
C PRO A 372 -16.73 12.37 13.07
N LEU A 373 -16.54 11.13 13.52
CA LEU A 373 -17.11 10.62 14.75
C LEU A 373 -16.21 10.92 15.96
N THR A 374 -16.85 11.22 17.10
CA THR A 374 -16.13 11.55 18.34
C THR A 374 -15.36 10.34 18.89
N ARG A 375 -14.08 10.53 19.24
CA ARG A 375 -13.18 9.48 19.76
C ARG A 375 -13.54 8.88 21.14
N ARG A 376 -14.59 9.36 21.82
CA ARG A 376 -14.91 8.92 23.18
C ARG A 376 -15.42 7.47 23.18
N GLY A 377 -14.54 6.54 23.55
CA GLY A 377 -14.87 5.13 23.76
C GLY A 377 -14.46 4.17 22.63
N MET A 378 -13.52 4.57 21.76
CA MET A 378 -13.05 3.78 20.62
C MET A 378 -11.52 3.51 20.68
N TYR A 379 -10.99 3.29 21.89
CA TYR A 379 -9.59 2.88 22.14
C TYR A 379 -9.54 1.49 22.76
#